data_AF-A0A6L7W7Q0-F1
#
_entry.id   AF-A0A6L7W7Q0-F1
#
_cell.length_a   1.000
_cell.length_b   1.000
_cell.length_c   1.000
_cell.angle_alpha   90.00
_cell.angle_beta   90.00
_cell.angle_gamma   90.00
#
_symmetry.space_group_name_H-M   'P 1'
#
loop_
_entity.id
_entity.type
_entity.pdbx_description
1 polymer ?
#
loop_
_entity_poly.entity_id
_entity_poly.type
_entity_poly.pdbx_seq_one_letter_code
_entity_poly.pdbx_strand_id
1 'polypeptide(L)'
;MAIETAIAAVDAAGISEAAVMEAAEATVAQISGATELSETLSAIEKEIPREIINEKVDAMLQNEAFHAEILEETKQIFTINEHLEGTVHPETNVPFAIKEIEIDGESRLGVFPDFSASYEAQLPETLHEASDYEQATHCNEQLSQSYENGSLDTEQFTDRQLEQIRNGDKPEGYIWHHHEDSGRMQLVPSDIHEKTGHTGGRSLWGGGSESR
;
A
#
# COMPACT_ATOMS: atom_id res chain seq x y z
N MET A 1 16.58 45.94 1.33
CA MET A 1 17.58 45.91 0.23
C MET A 1 18.63 44.79 0.35
N ALA A 2 18.54 43.83 1.29
CA ALA A 2 19.55 42.77 1.41
C ALA A 2 19.07 41.37 0.97
N ILE A 3 17.75 41.17 0.79
CA ILE A 3 17.17 39.86 0.45
C ILE A 3 17.03 39.69 -1.07
N GLU A 4 16.66 40.74 -1.81
CA GLU A 4 16.59 40.70 -3.28
C GLU A 4 17.98 40.51 -3.94
N THR A 5 19.07 40.82 -3.24
CA THR A 5 20.45 40.64 -3.74
C THR A 5 20.99 39.22 -3.53
N ALA A 6 20.45 38.46 -2.57
CA ALA A 6 20.85 37.07 -2.34
C ALA A 6 20.15 36.10 -3.31
N ILE A 7 18.88 36.37 -3.66
CA ILE A 7 18.11 35.59 -4.64
C ILE A 7 18.69 35.77 -6.05
N ALA A 8 19.09 37.00 -6.42
CA ALA A 8 19.75 37.28 -7.70
C ALA A 8 21.16 36.67 -7.82
N ALA A 9 21.84 36.35 -6.69
CA ALA A 9 23.16 35.71 -6.71
C ALA A 9 23.09 34.19 -6.95
N VAL A 10 21.98 33.55 -6.59
CA VAL A 10 21.71 32.13 -6.88
C VAL A 10 21.30 31.96 -8.34
N ASP A 11 20.48 32.88 -8.88
CA ASP A 11 20.13 32.91 -10.32
C ASP A 11 21.33 33.28 -11.22
N ALA A 12 22.28 34.08 -10.76
CA ALA A 12 23.41 34.55 -11.57
C ALA A 12 24.62 33.59 -11.64
N ALA A 13 24.65 32.52 -10.84
CA ALA A 13 25.83 31.65 -10.74
C ALA A 13 25.75 30.34 -11.54
N GLY A 14 24.60 29.98 -12.12
CA GLY A 14 24.45 28.76 -12.93
C GLY A 14 24.87 27.49 -12.19
N ILE A 15 24.73 27.47 -10.86
CA ILE A 15 25.04 26.30 -10.04
C ILE A 15 23.91 25.30 -10.26
N SER A 16 24.23 24.21 -10.95
CA SER A 16 23.27 23.16 -11.28
C SER A 16 22.75 22.49 -10.02
N GLU A 17 21.50 22.04 -10.09
CA GLU A 17 20.85 21.19 -9.08
C GLU A 17 21.74 19.99 -8.68
N ALA A 18 22.51 19.47 -9.64
CA ALA A 18 23.54 18.45 -9.43
C ALA A 18 24.64 18.86 -8.44
N ALA A 19 25.09 20.12 -8.43
CA ALA A 19 26.14 20.58 -7.50
C ALA A 19 25.63 20.74 -6.06
N VAL A 20 24.33 20.99 -5.89
CA VAL A 20 23.68 21.03 -4.56
C VAL A 20 23.49 19.61 -4.02
N MET A 21 23.11 18.68 -4.89
CA MET A 21 22.94 17.27 -4.55
C MET A 21 24.29 16.59 -4.27
N GLU A 22 25.32 16.88 -5.06
CA GLU A 22 26.69 16.41 -4.84
C GLU A 22 27.28 16.94 -3.52
N ALA A 23 26.95 18.18 -3.13
CA ALA A 23 27.32 18.73 -1.82
C ALA A 23 26.56 18.05 -0.67
N ALA A 24 25.29 17.69 -0.87
CA ALA A 24 24.49 16.97 0.11
C ALA A 24 24.99 15.52 0.29
N GLU A 25 25.25 14.80 -0.81
CA GLU A 25 25.78 13.43 -0.81
C GLU A 25 27.21 13.36 -0.24
N ALA A 26 28.09 14.30 -0.61
CA ALA A 26 29.44 14.39 -0.05
C ALA A 26 29.41 14.65 1.47
N THR A 27 28.40 15.39 1.94
CA THR A 27 28.18 15.63 3.37
C THR A 27 27.64 14.37 4.06
N VAL A 28 26.72 13.64 3.44
CA VAL A 28 26.18 12.36 3.94
C VAL A 28 27.23 11.26 3.98
N ALA A 29 28.14 11.18 3.00
CA ALA A 29 29.23 10.21 2.99
C ALA A 29 30.24 10.42 4.15
N GLN A 30 30.45 11.67 4.60
CA GLN A 30 31.26 11.98 5.79
C GLN A 30 30.59 11.59 7.13
N ILE A 31 29.29 11.26 7.13
CA ILE A 31 28.49 10.95 8.33
C ILE A 31 28.59 9.47 8.75
N SER A 32 29.27 8.61 7.97
CA SER A 32 29.48 7.19 8.28
C SER A 32 30.26 6.88 9.58
N GLY A 33 30.57 7.88 10.41
CA GLY A 33 31.22 7.71 11.71
C GLY A 33 30.75 8.62 12.86
N ALA A 34 29.66 9.39 12.73
CA ALA A 34 29.28 10.37 13.76
C ALA A 34 27.86 10.15 14.33
N THR A 35 27.77 10.29 15.64
CA THR A 35 26.80 9.65 16.53
C THR A 35 25.49 10.42 16.74
N GLU A 36 25.22 11.54 16.08
CA GLU A 36 24.03 12.33 16.42
C GLU A 36 23.49 13.07 15.18
N LEU A 37 22.46 12.49 14.54
CA LEU A 37 21.65 13.10 13.46
C LEU A 37 21.13 14.50 13.85
N SER A 38 20.98 14.78 15.14
CA SER A 38 20.46 16.05 15.67
C SER A 38 21.44 17.22 15.60
N GLU A 39 22.76 16.98 15.68
CA GLU A 39 23.75 18.05 15.65
C GLU A 39 23.94 18.61 14.23
N THR A 40 23.86 17.73 13.23
CA THR A 40 23.89 18.08 11.81
C THR A 40 22.64 18.82 11.36
N LEU A 41 21.45 18.38 11.76
CA LEU A 41 20.20 19.11 11.55
C LEU A 41 20.27 20.53 12.13
N SER A 42 20.85 20.70 13.32
CA SER A 42 21.03 22.02 13.95
C SER A 42 22.00 22.94 13.18
N ALA A 43 23.01 22.40 12.51
CA ALA A 43 23.95 23.17 11.70
C ALA A 43 23.31 23.65 10.38
N ILE A 44 22.52 22.80 9.72
CA ILE A 44 21.81 23.12 8.47
C ILE A 44 20.74 24.19 8.72
N GLU A 45 19.98 24.09 9.81
CA GLU A 45 18.94 25.05 10.19
C GLU A 45 19.46 26.46 10.52
N LYS A 46 20.76 26.58 10.85
CA LYS A 46 21.41 27.87 11.09
C LYS A 46 21.76 28.61 9.81
N GLU A 47 22.04 27.88 8.73
CA GLU A 47 22.43 28.48 7.45
C GLU A 47 21.26 28.61 6.47
N ILE A 48 20.27 27.74 6.57
CA ILE A 48 19.06 27.76 5.73
C ILE A 48 17.84 27.82 6.65
N PRO A 49 17.01 28.89 6.56
CA PRO A 49 15.76 28.96 7.31
C PRO A 49 14.91 27.71 7.10
N ARG A 50 14.38 27.13 8.19
CA ARG A 50 13.52 25.93 8.16
C ARG A 50 12.38 26.03 7.14
N GLU A 51 11.81 27.21 6.92
CA GLU A 51 10.77 27.41 5.91
C GLU A 51 11.27 27.11 4.49
N ILE A 52 12.50 27.49 4.14
CA ILE A 52 13.08 27.23 2.82
C ILE A 52 13.44 25.76 2.66
N ILE A 53 13.91 25.11 3.74
CA ILE A 53 14.14 23.67 3.76
C ILE A 53 12.83 22.93 3.53
N ASN A 54 11.78 23.28 4.27
CA ASN A 54 10.46 22.67 4.14
C ASN A 54 9.88 22.91 2.75
N GLU A 55 9.95 24.13 2.21
CA GLU A 55 9.44 24.43 0.86
C GLU A 55 10.18 23.64 -0.23
N LYS A 56 11.50 23.46 -0.09
CA LYS A 56 12.29 22.64 -1.01
C LYS A 56 12.01 21.14 -0.86
N VAL A 57 11.86 20.65 0.37
CA VAL A 57 11.48 19.27 0.64
C VAL A 57 10.07 19.00 0.10
N ASP A 58 9.11 19.90 0.30
CA ASP A 58 7.77 19.81 -0.27
C ASP A 58 7.81 19.82 -1.80
N ALA A 59 8.64 20.65 -2.41
CA ALA A 59 8.81 20.67 -3.87
C ALA A 59 9.47 19.39 -4.42
N MET A 60 10.48 18.84 -3.73
CA MET A 60 11.06 17.54 -4.07
C MET A 60 10.03 16.42 -3.88
N LEU A 61 9.20 16.51 -2.84
CA LEU A 61 8.11 15.58 -2.60
C LEU A 61 6.95 15.73 -3.59
N GLN A 62 6.92 16.77 -4.41
CA GLN A 62 5.95 16.90 -5.52
C GLN A 62 6.56 16.59 -6.88
N ASN A 63 7.84 16.21 -6.94
CA ASN A 63 8.49 15.81 -8.18
C ASN A 63 8.24 14.31 -8.43
N GLU A 64 7.47 14.01 -9.48
CA GLU A 64 7.12 12.65 -9.88
C GLU A 64 8.32 11.75 -10.17
N ALA A 65 9.41 12.30 -10.76
CA ALA A 65 10.60 11.52 -11.08
C ALA A 65 11.39 11.14 -9.82
N PHE A 66 11.52 12.07 -8.88
CA PHE A 66 12.15 11.82 -7.59
C PHE A 66 11.34 10.82 -6.75
N HIS A 67 10.00 10.93 -6.79
CA HIS A 67 9.09 9.96 -6.19
C HIS A 67 9.30 8.56 -6.74
N ALA A 68 9.35 8.40 -8.06
CA ALA A 68 9.57 7.10 -8.70
C ALA A 68 10.93 6.48 -8.33
N GLU A 69 11.99 7.30 -8.24
CA GLU A 69 13.32 6.86 -7.85
C GLU A 69 13.35 6.39 -6.38
N ILE A 70 12.74 7.14 -5.46
CA ILE A 70 12.59 6.72 -4.06
C ILE A 70 11.80 5.41 -3.96
N LEU A 71 10.71 5.27 -4.71
CA LEU A 71 9.91 4.03 -4.67
C LEU A 71 10.69 2.82 -5.17
N GLU A 72 11.50 2.96 -6.21
CA GLU A 72 12.33 1.86 -6.70
C GLU A 72 13.46 1.52 -5.71
N GLU A 73 14.09 2.51 -5.08
CA GLU A 73 15.10 2.30 -4.04
C GLU A 73 14.53 1.64 -2.78
N THR A 74 13.34 2.08 -2.36
CA THR A 74 12.62 1.54 -1.18
C THR A 74 11.80 0.29 -1.50
N LYS A 75 11.68 -0.05 -2.79
CA LYS A 75 10.81 -1.10 -3.32
C LYS A 75 9.34 -0.92 -2.93
N GLN A 76 8.88 0.30 -2.68
CA GLN A 76 7.52 0.57 -2.25
C GLN A 76 6.59 0.81 -3.45
N ILE A 77 5.33 0.42 -3.32
CA ILE A 77 4.26 0.73 -4.29
C ILE A 77 3.23 1.68 -3.67
N PHE A 78 2.63 2.53 -4.51
CA PHE A 78 1.51 3.34 -4.08
C PHE A 78 0.27 2.49 -3.81
N THR A 79 -0.32 2.69 -2.64
CA THR A 79 -1.55 2.02 -2.25
C THR A 79 -2.59 3.02 -1.75
N ILE A 80 -3.86 2.79 -2.08
CA ILE A 80 -4.95 3.62 -1.57
C ILE A 80 -4.96 3.53 -0.04
N ASN A 81 -5.06 4.69 0.61
CA ASN A 81 -5.04 4.82 2.07
C ASN A 81 -3.72 4.41 2.75
N GLU A 82 -2.58 4.47 2.04
CA GLU A 82 -1.27 4.16 2.62
C GLU A 82 -0.86 5.05 3.81
N HIS A 83 -1.37 6.29 3.86
CA HIS A 83 -1.18 7.20 5.00
C HIS A 83 -1.78 6.68 6.32
N LEU A 84 -2.59 5.61 6.28
CA LEU A 84 -3.14 4.95 7.46
C LEU A 84 -2.20 3.89 8.05
N GLU A 85 -0.99 3.71 7.51
CA GLU A 85 0.01 2.76 8.03
C GLU A 85 0.13 2.82 9.57
N GLY A 86 -0.05 1.66 10.22
CA GLY A 86 0.05 1.54 11.68
C GLY A 86 -1.16 2.10 12.43
N THR A 87 -2.22 2.48 11.71
CA THR A 87 -3.48 3.00 12.27
C THR A 87 -4.69 2.21 11.75
N VAL A 88 -5.90 2.75 11.91
CA VAL A 88 -7.15 2.12 11.46
C VAL A 88 -7.94 3.08 10.58
N HIS A 89 -8.72 2.53 9.64
CA HIS A 89 -9.65 3.29 8.84
C HIS A 89 -10.71 3.98 9.73
N PRO A 90 -10.95 5.29 9.58
CA PRO A 90 -11.74 6.07 10.54
C PRO A 90 -13.21 5.67 10.61
N GLU A 91 -13.76 5.06 9.56
CA GLU A 91 -15.17 4.66 9.53
C GLU A 91 -15.38 3.18 9.86
N THR A 92 -14.49 2.31 9.38
CA THR A 92 -14.64 0.85 9.43
C THR A 92 -13.80 0.22 10.53
N ASN A 93 -12.85 0.98 11.10
CA ASN A 93 -11.85 0.53 12.07
C ASN A 93 -10.96 -0.63 11.58
N VAL A 94 -10.89 -0.84 10.26
CA VAL A 94 -9.99 -1.84 9.67
C VAL A 94 -8.54 -1.35 9.80
N PRO A 95 -7.63 -2.12 10.41
CA PRO A 95 -6.22 -1.75 10.52
C PRO A 95 -5.55 -1.68 9.15
N PHE A 96 -4.57 -0.80 9.00
CA PHE A 96 -3.68 -0.75 7.84
C PHE A 96 -2.25 -1.03 8.27
N ALA A 97 -1.58 -1.93 7.57
CA ALA A 97 -0.22 -2.35 7.89
C ALA A 97 0.65 -2.40 6.63
N ILE A 98 1.93 -2.04 6.79
CA ILE A 98 2.93 -2.29 5.77
C ILE A 98 3.18 -3.80 5.64
N LYS A 99 3.20 -4.28 4.41
CA LYS A 99 3.49 -5.68 4.09
C LYS A 99 4.42 -5.76 2.90
N GLU A 100 5.27 -6.79 2.92
CA GLU A 100 6.07 -7.22 1.78
C GLU A 100 5.24 -8.19 0.95
N ILE A 101 5.12 -7.91 -0.34
CA ILE A 101 4.36 -8.68 -1.32
C ILE A 101 5.23 -8.98 -2.53
N GLU A 102 4.88 -10.03 -3.27
CA GLU A 102 5.54 -10.39 -4.52
C GLU A 102 4.68 -9.94 -5.71
N ILE A 103 5.24 -9.08 -6.57
CA ILE A 103 4.64 -8.66 -7.84
C ILE A 103 5.64 -9.01 -8.94
N ASP A 104 5.22 -9.78 -9.94
CA ASP A 104 6.05 -10.21 -11.08
C ASP A 104 7.40 -10.87 -10.68
N GLY A 105 7.42 -11.58 -9.54
CA GLY A 105 8.62 -12.24 -9.02
C GLY A 105 9.57 -11.31 -8.27
N GLU A 106 9.18 -10.05 -8.03
CA GLU A 106 9.95 -9.10 -7.26
C GLU A 106 9.24 -8.71 -5.96
N SER A 107 10.01 -8.65 -4.87
CA SER A 107 9.53 -8.15 -3.58
C SER A 107 9.29 -6.64 -3.64
N ARG A 108 8.11 -6.23 -3.17
CA ARG A 108 7.67 -4.84 -3.02
C ARG A 108 6.99 -4.63 -1.67
N LEU A 109 7.07 -3.42 -1.13
CA LEU A 109 6.35 -3.00 0.08
C LEU A 109 5.09 -2.23 -0.31
N GLY A 110 3.99 -2.50 0.39
CA GLY A 110 2.75 -1.73 0.25
C GLY A 110 2.00 -1.68 1.57
N VAL A 111 1.03 -0.77 1.69
CA VAL A 111 0.21 -0.64 2.89
C VAL A 111 -1.20 -1.12 2.57
N PHE A 112 -1.65 -2.15 3.27
CA PHE A 112 -2.90 -2.85 2.96
C PHE A 112 -3.81 -2.95 4.18
N PRO A 113 -5.13 -3.01 3.97
CA PRO A 113 -6.07 -3.29 5.05
C PRO A 113 -5.92 -4.73 5.55
N ASP A 114 -5.93 -4.90 6.87
CA ASP A 114 -5.97 -6.20 7.51
C ASP A 114 -7.42 -6.56 7.88
N PHE A 115 -8.15 -7.09 6.89
CA PHE A 115 -9.53 -7.51 7.11
C PHE A 115 -9.61 -8.76 8.00
N SER A 116 -10.53 -8.74 8.96
CA SER A 116 -10.96 -9.96 9.67
C SER A 116 -11.82 -10.81 8.75
N ALA A 117 -11.18 -11.69 7.97
CA ALA A 117 -11.85 -12.59 7.04
C ALA A 117 -12.70 -13.64 7.78
N SER A 118 -13.92 -13.86 7.32
CA SER A 118 -14.78 -14.94 7.79
C SER A 118 -14.36 -16.30 7.22
N TYR A 119 -13.71 -16.30 6.07
CA TYR A 119 -13.15 -17.48 5.44
C TYR A 119 -12.04 -17.09 4.47
N GLU A 120 -11.08 -17.99 4.27
CA GLU A 120 -10.01 -17.81 3.28
C GLU A 120 -10.02 -18.96 2.28
N ALA A 121 -9.96 -18.59 1.00
CA ALA A 121 -9.84 -19.51 -0.11
C ALA A 121 -8.53 -19.25 -0.85
N GLN A 122 -8.01 -20.29 -1.51
CA GLN A 122 -6.82 -20.18 -2.34
C GLN A 122 -7.17 -20.49 -3.79
N LEU A 123 -6.91 -19.56 -4.70
CA LEU A 123 -7.01 -19.78 -6.13
C LEU A 123 -5.75 -20.49 -6.65
N PRO A 124 -5.91 -21.49 -7.55
CA PRO A 124 -4.79 -21.98 -8.35
C PRO A 124 -4.33 -20.88 -9.33
N GLU A 125 -3.05 -20.90 -9.71
CA GLU A 125 -2.45 -19.93 -10.65
C GLU A 125 -3.24 -19.79 -11.95
N THR A 126 -3.82 -20.88 -12.45
CA THR A 126 -4.65 -20.89 -13.67
C THR A 126 -5.90 -20.02 -13.58
N LEU A 127 -6.31 -19.63 -12.37
CA LEU A 127 -7.47 -18.77 -12.12
C LEU A 127 -7.09 -17.36 -11.66
N HIS A 128 -5.80 -17.03 -11.54
CA HIS A 128 -5.38 -15.71 -11.03
C HIS A 128 -5.89 -14.56 -11.89
N GLU A 129 -5.88 -14.69 -13.21
CA GLU A 129 -6.37 -13.66 -14.14
C GLU A 129 -7.78 -13.94 -14.70
N ALA A 130 -8.45 -14.98 -14.19
CA ALA A 130 -9.80 -15.36 -14.62
C ALA A 130 -10.86 -14.34 -14.20
N SER A 131 -12.08 -14.49 -14.73
CA SER A 131 -13.18 -13.57 -14.40
C SER A 131 -13.55 -13.62 -12.92
N ASP A 132 -14.11 -12.51 -12.40
CA ASP A 132 -14.62 -12.47 -11.02
C ASP A 132 -15.62 -13.61 -10.75
N TYR A 133 -16.42 -13.97 -11.76
CA TYR A 133 -17.36 -15.09 -11.68
C TYR A 133 -16.66 -16.44 -11.50
N GLU A 134 -15.63 -16.74 -12.29
CA GLU A 134 -14.90 -18.01 -12.21
C GLU A 134 -14.14 -18.13 -10.88
N GLN A 135 -13.49 -17.05 -10.45
CA GLN A 135 -12.79 -16.99 -9.18
C GLN A 135 -13.76 -17.16 -8.00
N ALA A 136 -14.88 -16.44 -8.00
CA ALA A 136 -15.89 -16.56 -6.96
C ALA A 136 -16.53 -17.95 -6.93
N THR A 137 -16.76 -18.57 -8.09
CA THR A 137 -17.27 -19.95 -8.18
C THR A 137 -16.32 -20.91 -7.48
N HIS A 138 -15.02 -20.82 -7.77
CA HIS A 138 -14.02 -21.68 -7.13
C HIS A 138 -13.92 -21.44 -5.61
N CYS A 139 -14.01 -20.18 -5.17
CA CYS A 139 -14.00 -19.87 -3.75
C CYS A 139 -15.27 -20.36 -3.02
N ASN A 140 -16.44 -20.29 -3.67
CA ASN A 140 -17.68 -20.82 -3.11
C ASN A 140 -17.64 -22.35 -2.98
N GLU A 141 -17.03 -23.06 -3.94
CA GLU A 141 -16.83 -24.51 -3.84
C GLU A 141 -15.99 -24.87 -2.61
N GLN A 142 -14.89 -24.15 -2.35
CA GLN A 142 -14.06 -24.35 -1.16
C GLN A 142 -14.83 -24.06 0.14
N LEU A 143 -15.60 -22.97 0.17
CA LEU A 143 -16.43 -22.59 1.32
C LEU A 143 -17.54 -23.62 1.61
N SER A 144 -18.19 -24.13 0.56
CA SER A 144 -19.20 -25.19 0.69
C SER A 144 -18.57 -26.50 1.21
N GLN A 145 -17.41 -26.89 0.68
CA GLN A 145 -16.68 -28.07 1.15
C GLN A 145 -16.25 -27.95 2.61
N SER A 146 -15.78 -26.78 3.06
CA SER A 146 -15.40 -26.55 4.46
C SER A 146 -16.61 -26.59 5.41
N TYR A 147 -17.77 -26.16 4.93
CA TYR A 147 -19.03 -26.35 5.64
C TYR A 147 -19.41 -27.83 5.74
N GLU A 148 -19.39 -28.58 4.63
CA GLU A 148 -19.77 -30.00 4.59
C GLU A 148 -18.86 -30.88 5.45
N ASN A 149 -17.56 -30.58 5.50
CA ASN A 149 -16.59 -31.33 6.28
C ASN A 149 -16.49 -30.88 7.75
N GLY A 150 -17.23 -29.83 8.14
CA GLY A 150 -17.30 -29.32 9.50
C GLY A 150 -16.08 -28.53 9.98
N SER A 151 -15.23 -28.06 9.06
CA SER A 151 -14.08 -27.20 9.39
C SER A 151 -14.40 -25.71 9.38
N LEU A 152 -15.52 -25.31 8.76
CA LEU A 152 -15.97 -23.92 8.77
C LEU A 152 -16.45 -23.50 10.17
N ASP A 153 -16.00 -22.34 10.65
CA ASP A 153 -16.64 -21.67 11.78
C ASP A 153 -18.01 -21.14 11.34
N THR A 154 -19.06 -21.79 11.85
CA THR A 154 -20.45 -21.49 11.49
C THR A 154 -21.09 -20.45 12.39
N GLU A 155 -20.49 -20.08 13.53
CA GLU A 155 -21.10 -19.17 14.51
C GLU A 155 -21.27 -17.74 13.98
N GLN A 156 -20.45 -17.36 13.01
CA GLN A 156 -20.48 -16.06 12.34
C GLN A 156 -21.55 -15.94 11.24
N PHE A 157 -22.23 -17.04 10.88
CA PHE A 157 -23.23 -17.06 9.80
C PHE A 157 -24.64 -17.32 10.35
N THR A 158 -25.62 -16.66 9.74
CA THR A 158 -27.04 -16.94 9.99
C THR A 158 -27.48 -18.24 9.32
N ASP A 159 -28.58 -18.85 9.76
CA ASP A 159 -29.15 -20.06 9.14
C ASP A 159 -29.35 -19.93 7.62
N ARG A 160 -29.77 -18.74 7.16
CA ARG A 160 -29.96 -18.44 5.74
C ARG A 160 -28.62 -18.39 4.99
N GLN A 161 -27.58 -17.81 5.59
CA GLN A 161 -26.25 -17.79 4.99
C GLN A 161 -25.64 -19.19 4.95
N LEU A 162 -25.87 -20.01 5.99
CA LEU A 162 -25.45 -21.41 5.98
C LEU A 162 -26.18 -22.23 4.89
N GLU A 163 -27.45 -21.94 4.62
CA GLU A 163 -28.18 -22.54 3.49
C GLU A 163 -27.56 -22.15 2.14
N GLN A 164 -27.21 -20.86 1.96
CA GLN A 164 -26.51 -20.38 0.75
C GLN A 164 -25.16 -21.09 0.57
N ILE A 165 -24.35 -21.14 1.63
CA ILE A 165 -23.05 -21.82 1.62
C ILE A 165 -23.20 -23.29 1.24
N ARG A 166 -24.17 -24.00 1.84
CA ARG A 166 -24.47 -25.39 1.51
C ARG A 166 -24.86 -25.58 0.03
N ASN A 167 -25.54 -24.60 -0.56
CA ASN A 167 -25.92 -24.64 -1.98
C ASN A 167 -24.78 -24.23 -2.94
N GLY A 168 -23.59 -23.89 -2.43
CA GLY A 168 -22.47 -23.44 -3.25
C GLY A 168 -22.53 -21.95 -3.60
N ASP A 169 -23.33 -21.17 -2.87
CA ASP A 169 -23.45 -19.73 -3.07
C ASP A 169 -22.63 -18.95 -2.04
N LYS A 170 -22.10 -17.80 -2.46
CA LYS A 170 -21.52 -16.82 -1.54
C LYS A 170 -22.63 -16.31 -0.60
N PRO A 171 -22.42 -16.32 0.72
CA PRO A 171 -23.43 -15.82 1.65
C PRO A 171 -23.76 -14.34 1.40
N GLU A 172 -25.02 -13.98 1.63
CA GLU A 172 -25.48 -12.61 1.47
C GLU A 172 -24.81 -11.65 2.45
N GLY A 173 -24.54 -10.43 2.01
CA GLY A 173 -23.81 -9.42 2.80
C GLY A 173 -22.29 -9.59 2.80
N TYR A 174 -21.74 -10.61 2.14
CA TYR A 174 -20.30 -10.83 2.00
C TYR A 174 -19.82 -10.59 0.57
N ILE A 175 -18.52 -10.35 0.38
CA ILE A 175 -17.85 -10.31 -0.92
C ILE A 175 -16.55 -11.12 -0.85
N TRP A 176 -16.10 -11.63 -2.00
CA TRP A 176 -14.75 -12.16 -2.13
C TRP A 176 -13.80 -10.99 -2.39
N HIS A 177 -12.94 -10.72 -1.41
CA HIS A 177 -11.85 -9.76 -1.46
C HIS A 177 -10.59 -10.44 -1.99
N HIS A 178 -9.99 -9.89 -3.05
CA HIS A 178 -8.65 -10.28 -3.48
C HIS A 178 -7.62 -9.72 -2.51
N HIS A 179 -6.97 -10.60 -1.74
CA HIS A 179 -5.88 -10.21 -0.86
C HIS A 179 -4.62 -9.86 -1.67
N GLU A 180 -3.73 -9.04 -1.12
CA GLU A 180 -2.49 -8.61 -1.79
C GLU A 180 -1.55 -9.78 -2.10
N ASP A 181 -1.58 -10.84 -1.29
CA ASP A 181 -0.92 -12.11 -1.59
C ASP A 181 -1.60 -12.84 -2.76
N SER A 182 -0.83 -13.20 -3.77
CA SER A 182 -1.32 -13.84 -5.00
C SER A 182 -2.17 -15.09 -4.77
N GLY A 183 -3.36 -15.08 -5.36
CA GLY A 183 -4.33 -16.17 -5.28
C GLY A 183 -5.07 -16.28 -3.94
N ARG A 184 -4.69 -15.53 -2.89
CA ARG A 184 -5.41 -15.56 -1.62
C ARG A 184 -6.68 -14.72 -1.71
N MET A 185 -7.80 -15.34 -1.37
CA MET A 185 -9.12 -14.73 -1.42
C MET A 185 -9.74 -14.75 -0.03
N GLN A 186 -10.32 -13.64 0.39
CA GLN A 186 -10.93 -13.49 1.70
C GLN A 186 -12.42 -13.21 1.58
N LEU A 187 -13.24 -13.95 2.33
CA LEU A 187 -14.65 -13.66 2.47
C LEU A 187 -14.83 -12.60 3.56
N VAL A 188 -15.25 -11.40 3.18
CA VAL A 188 -15.39 -10.25 4.10
C VAL A 188 -16.76 -9.59 3.95
N PRO A 189 -17.29 -8.91 4.99
CA PRO A 189 -18.53 -8.14 4.86
C PRO A 189 -18.42 -7.08 3.76
N SER A 190 -19.41 -7.04 2.87
CA SER A 190 -19.41 -6.14 1.70
C SER A 190 -19.37 -4.68 2.07
N ASP A 191 -20.08 -4.29 3.13
CA ASP A 191 -20.17 -2.90 3.57
C ASP A 191 -18.86 -2.40 4.19
N ILE A 192 -18.15 -3.24 4.93
CA ILE A 192 -16.82 -2.95 5.48
C ILE A 192 -15.81 -2.83 4.33
N HIS A 193 -15.83 -3.76 3.39
CA HIS A 193 -14.94 -3.75 2.23
C HIS A 193 -15.14 -2.48 1.37
N GLU A 194 -16.38 -2.15 1.01
CA GLU A 194 -16.72 -0.99 0.19
C GLU A 194 -16.30 0.34 0.84
N LYS A 195 -16.58 0.50 2.14
CA LYS A 195 -16.27 1.75 2.86
C LYS A 195 -14.80 1.90 3.20
N THR A 196 -14.04 0.80 3.32
CA THR A 196 -12.61 0.86 3.66
C THR A 196 -11.80 1.46 2.52
N GLY A 197 -12.10 1.07 1.27
CA GLY A 197 -11.44 1.59 0.07
C GLY A 197 -9.93 1.34 0.06
N HIS A 198 -9.45 0.51 -0.86
CA HIS A 198 -8.05 0.09 -0.85
C HIS A 198 -7.60 -0.44 -2.21
N THR A 199 -6.29 -0.53 -2.39
CA THR A 199 -5.68 -1.30 -3.48
C THR A 199 -5.77 -2.78 -3.08
N GLY A 200 -6.63 -3.55 -3.75
CA GLY A 200 -6.75 -4.99 -3.53
C GLY A 200 -5.88 -5.81 -4.50
N GLY A 201 -5.72 -7.10 -4.23
CA GLY A 201 -4.99 -8.04 -5.08
C GLY A 201 -5.49 -8.11 -6.52
N ARG A 202 -6.74 -7.67 -6.76
CA ARG A 202 -7.31 -7.59 -8.11
C ARG A 202 -6.47 -6.74 -9.06
N SER A 203 -5.98 -5.60 -8.58
CA SER A 203 -5.11 -4.70 -9.38
C SER A 203 -3.65 -5.13 -9.39
N LEU A 204 -3.22 -6.00 -8.47
CA LEU A 204 -1.83 -6.41 -8.32
C LEU A 204 -1.51 -7.67 -9.13
N TRP A 205 -2.35 -8.69 -9.03
CA TRP A 205 -2.16 -9.99 -9.68
C TRP A 205 -3.43 -10.54 -10.34
N GLY A 206 -4.61 -10.01 -9.98
CA GLY A 206 -5.90 -10.57 -10.34
C GLY A 206 -6.43 -10.26 -11.75
N GLY A 207 -5.59 -9.85 -12.71
CA GLY A 207 -6.01 -9.45 -14.06
C GLY A 207 -6.60 -8.02 -14.18
N GLY A 208 -6.63 -7.25 -13.10
CA GLY A 208 -7.02 -5.84 -13.13
C GLY A 208 -8.49 -5.58 -13.48
N SER A 209 -8.77 -4.42 -14.08
CA SER A 209 -10.12 -4.02 -14.48
C SER A 209 -10.66 -4.82 -15.67
N GLU A 210 -9.78 -5.32 -16.54
CA GLU A 210 -10.15 -6.01 -17.77
C GLU A 210 -10.76 -7.39 -17.54
N SER A 211 -10.43 -8.03 -16.41
CA SER A 211 -10.97 -9.35 -16.05
C SER A 211 -12.27 -9.27 -15.23
N ARG A 212 -12.74 -8.07 -14.82
CA ARG A 212 -13.92 -7.91 -13.92
C ARG A 212 -15.24 -8.29 -14.60
#